data_AF-A0A1G2V9L1-F1
#
_entry.id   AF-A0A1G2V9L1-F1
#
_cell.length_a   1.000
_cell.length_b   1.000
_cell.length_c   1.000
_cell.angle_alpha   90.00
_cell.angle_beta   90.00
_cell.angle_gamma   90.00
#
_symmetry.space_group_name_H-M   'P 1'
#
loop_
_entity.id
_entity.type
_entity.pdbx_description
1 polymer ?
#
loop_
_entity_poly.entity_id
_entity_poly.type
_entity_poly.pdbx_seq_one_letter_code
_entity_poly.pdbx_strand_id
1 'polypeptide(L)'
;MKKLCPLCILLWLLLGIGYLGQYLLTKEQDTIHAVSSKDAFPYGTVSAEQFAKYTRHKVPLVESLPDAKLFPVFCAGRGPKHPDMLFVSRRMSADELADCRSHGVVTVAEILLGTIGEPARPLYIYVKVAHLGLIPGIRSFLRECLSAESAGAGGYLTTFGLIPLASEERATEAKKALLAPPLTIEELSPH
;
A
#
# COMPACT_ATOMS: atom_id res chain seq x y z
N MET A 1 -9.83 19.57 -56.83
CA MET A 1 -9.40 20.03 -55.50
C MET A 1 -10.59 20.73 -54.83
N LYS A 2 -11.29 20.07 -53.91
CA LYS A 2 -12.50 20.62 -53.28
C LYS A 2 -12.07 21.60 -52.18
N LYS A 3 -12.41 22.89 -52.34
CA LYS A 3 -12.08 23.94 -51.36
C LYS A 3 -12.89 23.71 -50.08
N LEU A 4 -12.21 23.43 -48.97
CA LEU A 4 -12.81 23.18 -47.68
C LEU A 4 -13.33 24.50 -47.10
N CYS A 5 -14.61 24.54 -46.72
CA CYS A 5 -15.29 25.73 -46.23
C CYS A 5 -14.73 26.14 -44.84
N PRO A 6 -14.36 27.42 -44.61
CA PRO A 6 -13.76 27.88 -43.35
C PRO A 6 -14.68 27.69 -42.13
N LEU A 7 -16.00 27.62 -42.35
CA LEU A 7 -16.98 27.35 -41.28
C LEU A 7 -16.89 25.91 -40.73
N CYS A 8 -16.47 24.94 -41.56
CA CYS A 8 -16.32 23.55 -41.13
C CYS A 8 -15.06 23.34 -40.28
N ILE A 9 -14.00 24.12 -40.50
CA ILE A 9 -12.74 24.02 -39.75
C ILE A 9 -12.94 24.55 -38.32
N LEU A 10 -13.71 25.63 -38.15
CA LEU A 10 -14.02 26.18 -36.84
C LEU A 10 -14.91 25.25 -36.01
N LEU A 11 -15.84 24.54 -36.65
CA LEU A 11 -16.70 23.54 -36.00
C LEU A 11 -15.88 22.31 -35.55
N TRP A 12 -14.91 21.87 -36.36
CA TRP A 12 -13.98 20.79 -36.00
C TRP A 12 -13.02 21.16 -34.86
N LEU A 13 -12.57 22.41 -34.79
CA LEU A 13 -11.75 22.89 -33.68
C LEU A 13 -12.54 22.95 -32.37
N LEU A 14 -13.78 23.45 -32.39
CA LEU A 14 -14.63 23.51 -31.19
C LEU A 14 -15.07 22.11 -30.70
N LEU A 15 -15.38 21.19 -31.61
CA LEU A 15 -15.67 19.79 -31.27
C LEU A 15 -14.43 19.03 -30.80
N GLY A 16 -13.25 19.31 -31.38
CA GLY A 16 -11.97 18.70 -30.98
C GLY A 16 -11.51 19.15 -29.59
N ILE A 17 -11.71 20.41 -29.23
CA ILE A 17 -11.38 20.95 -27.90
C ILE A 17 -12.34 20.38 -26.83
N GLY A 18 -13.63 20.25 -27.15
CA GLY A 18 -14.62 19.64 -26.24
C GLY A 18 -14.36 18.15 -25.97
N TYR A 19 -13.84 17.42 -26.96
CA TYR A 19 -13.46 16.01 -26.81
C TYR A 19 -12.15 15.82 -26.02
N LEU A 20 -11.23 16.79 -26.07
CA LEU A 20 -9.96 16.74 -25.33
C LEU A 20 -10.14 17.00 -23.83
N GLY A 21 -11.17 17.76 -23.44
CA GLY A 21 -11.43 18.13 -22.05
C GLY A 21 -11.90 16.99 -21.14
N GLN A 22 -12.39 15.87 -21.69
CA GLN A 22 -12.91 14.75 -20.89
C GLN A 22 -11.83 13.79 -20.37
N TYR A 23 -10.59 13.90 -20.86
CA TYR A 23 -9.50 13.00 -20.46
C TYR A 23 -8.79 13.38 -19.16
N LEU A 24 -9.09 14.54 -18.55
CA LEU A 24 -8.36 15.05 -17.39
C LEU A 24 -9.07 14.84 -16.03
N LEU A 25 -10.19 14.11 -15.99
CA LEU A 25 -10.88 13.76 -14.74
C LEU A 25 -10.56 12.33 -14.30
N THR A 26 -9.28 11.98 -14.23
CA THR A 26 -8.87 10.84 -13.39
C THR A 26 -8.97 11.28 -11.94
N LYS A 27 -9.91 10.70 -11.17
CA LYS A 27 -9.96 10.85 -9.71
C LYS A 27 -8.58 10.45 -9.15
N GLU A 28 -7.80 11.43 -8.73
CA GLU A 28 -6.49 11.26 -8.12
C GLU A 28 -6.70 10.51 -6.79
N GLN A 29 -6.02 9.37 -6.61
CA GLN A 29 -6.02 8.68 -5.33
C GLN A 29 -5.25 9.57 -4.36
N ASP A 30 -5.99 10.25 -3.49
CA ASP A 30 -5.50 11.33 -2.63
C ASP A 30 -5.13 10.86 -1.22
N THR A 31 -5.35 9.57 -0.94
CA THR A 31 -4.98 8.92 0.32
C THR A 31 -4.43 7.52 0.08
N ILE A 32 -3.61 7.06 1.03
CA ILE A 32 -3.11 5.69 1.07
C ILE A 32 -4.29 4.77 1.37
N HIS A 33 -4.48 3.72 0.57
CA HIS A 33 -5.45 2.67 0.80
C HIS A 33 -4.75 1.38 1.21
N ALA A 34 -5.05 0.90 2.40
CA ALA A 34 -4.57 -0.36 2.92
C ALA A 34 -5.74 -1.31 3.18
N VAL A 35 -5.53 -2.60 2.93
CA VAL A 35 -6.42 -3.67 3.39
C VAL A 35 -5.78 -4.40 4.57
N SER A 36 -6.58 -5.03 5.43
CA SER A 36 -6.08 -5.67 6.63
C SER A 36 -6.87 -6.91 7.05
N SER A 37 -6.17 -7.92 7.59
CA SER A 37 -6.85 -9.00 8.33
C SER A 37 -7.55 -8.45 9.57
N LYS A 38 -8.59 -9.15 10.05
CA LYS A 38 -9.38 -8.68 11.19
C LYS A 38 -8.55 -8.44 12.45
N ASP A 39 -7.56 -9.29 12.71
CA ASP A 39 -6.67 -9.19 13.85
C ASP A 39 -5.56 -8.14 13.67
N ALA A 40 -5.16 -7.83 12.44
CA ALA A 40 -4.21 -6.77 12.12
C ALA A 40 -4.85 -5.37 12.04
N PHE A 41 -6.18 -5.30 11.96
CA PHE A 41 -6.92 -4.05 11.73
C PHE A 41 -6.65 -2.93 12.75
N PRO A 42 -6.57 -3.20 14.08
CA PRO A 42 -6.25 -2.15 15.06
C PRO A 42 -4.88 -1.51 14.82
N TYR A 43 -3.88 -2.29 14.37
CA TYR A 43 -2.52 -1.80 14.16
C TYR A 43 -2.45 -0.86 12.96
N GLY A 44 -3.12 -1.22 11.86
CA GLY A 44 -3.21 -0.37 10.68
C GLY A 44 -3.96 0.93 10.95
N THR A 45 -5.14 0.85 11.59
CA THR A 45 -5.99 2.03 11.85
C THR A 45 -5.36 3.00 12.84
N VAL A 46 -4.79 2.52 13.94
CA VAL A 46 -4.11 3.40 14.91
C VAL A 46 -2.89 4.07 14.29
N SER A 47 -2.10 3.33 13.51
CA SER A 47 -0.97 3.92 12.78
C SER A 47 -1.43 4.99 11.79
N ALA A 48 -2.55 4.76 11.09
CA ALA A 48 -3.12 5.72 10.16
C ALA A 48 -3.53 7.04 10.85
N GLU A 49 -4.18 6.94 12.01
CA GLU A 49 -4.58 8.08 12.83
C GLU A 49 -3.37 8.85 13.39
N GLN A 50 -2.37 8.16 13.97
CA GLN A 50 -1.15 8.82 14.47
C GLN A 50 -0.37 9.50 13.33
N PHE A 51 -0.28 8.84 12.18
CA PHE A 51 0.37 9.39 10.99
C PHE A 51 -0.28 10.70 10.52
N ALA A 52 -1.61 10.75 10.43
CA ALA A 52 -2.31 11.97 10.03
C ALA A 52 -2.23 13.07 11.10
N LYS A 53 -2.16 12.69 12.39
CA LYS A 53 -2.03 13.64 13.50
C LYS A 53 -0.69 14.37 13.49
N TYR A 54 0.41 13.69 13.15
CA TYR A 54 1.76 14.26 13.22
C TYR A 54 2.36 14.64 11.86
N THR A 55 1.60 14.44 10.77
CA THR A 55 2.01 14.87 9.43
C THR A 55 0.95 15.76 8.79
N ARG A 56 1.20 16.20 7.56
CA ARG A 56 0.22 16.94 6.75
C ARG A 56 -0.55 16.04 5.78
N HIS A 57 -0.38 14.73 5.89
CA HIS A 57 -1.05 13.77 5.02
C HIS A 57 -2.47 13.48 5.53
N LYS A 58 -3.37 13.09 4.61
CA LYS A 58 -4.69 12.58 4.97
C LYS A 58 -4.55 11.26 5.73
N VAL A 59 -5.57 10.94 6.54
CA VAL A 59 -5.68 9.64 7.20
C VAL A 59 -5.71 8.53 6.15
N PRO A 60 -4.77 7.57 6.17
CA PRO A 60 -4.83 6.37 5.35
C PRO A 60 -6.16 5.63 5.58
N LEU A 61 -6.82 5.24 4.47
CA LEU A 61 -7.97 4.37 4.53
C LEU A 61 -7.51 2.95 4.83
N VAL A 62 -7.93 2.38 5.95
CA VAL A 62 -7.67 0.98 6.29
C VAL A 62 -8.98 0.22 6.28
N GLU A 63 -9.08 -0.81 5.44
CA GLU A 63 -10.28 -1.65 5.30
C GLU A 63 -10.01 -3.06 5.81
N SER A 64 -10.84 -3.56 6.72
CA SER A 64 -10.75 -4.96 7.16
C SER A 64 -11.46 -5.88 6.16
N LEU A 65 -10.77 -6.93 5.69
CA LEU A 65 -11.33 -7.93 4.80
C LEU A 65 -11.19 -9.33 5.41
N PRO A 66 -12.06 -10.29 5.04
CA PRO A 66 -11.83 -11.70 5.35
C PRO A 66 -10.51 -12.18 4.75
N ASP A 67 -9.81 -13.06 5.46
CA ASP A 67 -8.47 -13.55 5.07
C ASP A 67 -8.42 -14.10 3.63
N ALA A 68 -9.46 -14.82 3.22
CA ALA A 68 -9.59 -15.39 1.87
C ALA A 68 -9.65 -14.33 0.76
N LYS A 69 -9.88 -13.05 1.09
CA LYS A 69 -9.95 -11.94 0.13
C LYS A 69 -8.72 -11.03 0.17
N LEU A 70 -7.85 -11.13 1.17
CA LEU A 70 -6.74 -10.18 1.35
C LEU A 70 -5.79 -10.14 0.16
N PHE A 71 -5.16 -11.29 -0.14
CA PHE A 71 -4.21 -11.38 -1.25
C PHE A 71 -4.89 -11.22 -2.61
N PRO A 72 -6.06 -11.84 -2.90
CA PRO A 72 -6.75 -11.58 -4.17
C PRO A 72 -7.06 -10.09 -4.41
N VAL A 73 -7.52 -9.36 -3.40
CA VAL A 73 -7.82 -7.91 -3.54
C VAL A 73 -6.55 -7.08 -3.64
N PHE A 74 -5.52 -7.40 -2.84
CA PHE A 74 -4.23 -6.73 -2.93
C PHE A 74 -3.55 -6.98 -4.29
N CYS A 75 -3.56 -8.21 -4.79
CA CYS A 75 -2.91 -8.63 -6.03
C CYS A 75 -3.67 -8.24 -7.30
N ALA A 76 -4.95 -7.87 -7.23
CA ALA A 76 -5.83 -7.64 -8.38
C ALA A 76 -5.36 -6.59 -9.42
N GLY A 77 -4.35 -5.77 -9.11
CA GLY A 77 -3.80 -4.81 -10.06
C GLY A 77 -3.10 -3.63 -9.41
N ARG A 78 -2.80 -2.61 -10.21
CA ARG A 78 -2.18 -1.34 -9.81
C ARG A 78 -3.12 -0.17 -10.13
N GLY A 79 -2.91 0.96 -9.45
CA GLY A 79 -3.65 2.19 -9.71
C GLY A 79 -4.80 2.44 -8.73
N PRO A 80 -5.61 3.50 -8.98
CA PRO A 80 -6.41 4.19 -7.95
C PRO A 80 -7.54 3.39 -7.30
N LYS A 81 -7.86 2.22 -7.85
CA LYS A 81 -8.93 1.33 -7.37
C LYS A 81 -8.41 0.14 -6.58
N HIS A 82 -7.08 -0.04 -6.52
CA HIS A 82 -6.46 -1.19 -5.88
C HIS A 82 -5.69 -0.75 -4.63
N PRO A 83 -5.71 -1.52 -3.55
CA PRO A 83 -4.98 -1.17 -2.33
C PRO A 83 -3.49 -0.99 -2.61
N ASP A 84 -2.86 -0.05 -1.91
CA ASP A 84 -1.42 0.19 -1.93
C ASP A 84 -0.66 -0.78 -1.03
N MET A 85 -1.32 -1.15 0.08
CA MET A 85 -0.71 -1.85 1.20
C MET A 85 -1.63 -2.95 1.76
N LEU A 86 -1.04 -3.94 2.41
CA LEU A 86 -1.74 -5.02 3.10
C LEU A 86 -1.10 -5.26 4.48
N PHE A 87 -1.91 -5.22 5.53
CA PHE A 87 -1.53 -5.60 6.89
C PHE A 87 -2.08 -6.98 7.21
N VAL A 88 -1.23 -7.97 7.51
CA VAL A 88 -1.69 -9.35 7.68
C VAL A 88 -0.84 -10.12 8.68
N SER A 89 -1.50 -10.96 9.48
CA SER A 89 -0.89 -11.74 10.57
C SER A 89 -0.24 -13.06 10.11
N ARG A 90 0.12 -13.17 8.83
CA ARG A 90 0.79 -14.34 8.25
C ARG A 90 1.64 -13.91 7.07
N ARG A 91 2.64 -14.72 6.74
CA ARG A 91 3.44 -14.50 5.55
C ARG A 91 2.64 -14.78 4.28
N MET A 92 2.95 -14.04 3.22
CA MET A 92 2.54 -14.31 1.84
C MET A 92 3.14 -15.65 1.38
N SER A 93 2.40 -16.43 0.61
CA SER A 93 2.94 -17.63 -0.04
C SER A 93 3.58 -17.33 -1.39
N ALA A 94 4.43 -18.23 -1.88
CA ALA A 94 4.99 -18.14 -3.23
C ALA A 94 3.91 -18.07 -4.31
N ASP A 95 2.83 -18.86 -4.18
CA ASP A 95 1.71 -18.85 -5.12
C ASP A 95 0.96 -17.51 -5.12
N GLU A 96 0.77 -16.89 -3.94
CA GLU A 96 0.16 -15.56 -3.84
C GLU A 96 1.04 -14.48 -4.49
N LEU A 97 2.36 -14.57 -4.31
CA LEU A 97 3.29 -13.66 -4.99
C LEU A 97 3.29 -13.88 -6.51
N ALA A 98 3.22 -15.14 -6.96
CA ALA A 98 3.11 -15.47 -8.38
C ALA A 98 1.79 -14.95 -8.98
N ASP A 99 0.68 -15.05 -8.24
CA ASP A 99 -0.60 -14.48 -8.64
C ASP A 99 -0.58 -12.95 -8.72
N CYS A 100 0.04 -12.27 -7.74
CA CYS A 100 0.33 -10.84 -7.80
C CYS A 100 1.07 -10.47 -9.11
N ARG A 101 2.10 -11.23 -9.47
CA ARG A 101 2.88 -10.98 -10.70
C ARG A 101 2.04 -11.20 -11.96
N SER A 102 1.18 -12.22 -11.99
CA SER A 102 0.29 -12.50 -13.13
C SER A 102 -0.70 -11.35 -13.40
N HIS A 103 -1.12 -10.64 -12.35
CA HIS A 103 -1.97 -9.45 -12.40
C HIS A 103 -1.21 -8.12 -12.56
N GLY A 104 0.09 -8.18 -12.86
CA GLY A 104 0.93 -7.00 -13.11
C GLY A 104 1.41 -6.27 -11.86
N VAL A 105 1.23 -6.85 -10.66
CA VAL A 105 1.89 -6.41 -9.42
C VAL A 105 3.26 -7.08 -9.34
N VAL A 106 4.19 -6.59 -10.16
CA VAL A 106 5.50 -7.25 -10.37
C VAL A 106 6.40 -7.16 -9.14
N THR A 107 6.33 -6.05 -8.40
CA THR A 107 7.20 -5.76 -7.27
C THR A 107 6.39 -5.45 -6.01
N VAL A 108 6.50 -6.34 -5.03
CA VAL A 108 5.95 -6.21 -3.68
C VAL A 108 7.11 -6.21 -2.71
N ALA A 109 7.11 -5.32 -1.71
CA ALA A 109 8.04 -5.39 -0.59
C ALA A 109 7.35 -5.95 0.65
N GLU A 110 8.08 -6.77 1.42
CA GLU A 110 7.68 -7.35 2.69
C GLU A 110 8.38 -6.61 3.83
N ILE A 111 7.62 -6.23 4.85
CA ILE A 111 8.11 -5.58 6.06
C ILE A 111 7.53 -6.31 7.27
N LEU A 112 8.39 -6.77 8.18
CA LEU A 112 7.95 -7.31 9.46
C LEU A 112 7.76 -6.17 10.46
N LEU A 113 6.57 -6.07 11.06
CA LEU A 113 6.25 -5.04 12.06
C LEU A 113 6.48 -5.53 13.49
N GLY A 114 6.29 -6.83 13.74
CA GLY A 114 6.37 -7.44 15.06
C GLY A 114 5.59 -8.75 15.11
N THR A 115 5.20 -9.18 16.30
CA THR A 115 4.27 -10.31 16.48
C THR A 115 3.05 -9.91 17.30
N ILE A 116 1.93 -10.62 17.13
CA ILE A 116 0.64 -10.31 17.76
C ILE A 116 -0.07 -11.58 18.23
N GLY A 117 -0.92 -11.43 19.25
CA GLY A 117 -1.83 -12.48 19.73
C GLY A 117 -1.17 -13.63 20.47
N GLU A 118 -2.00 -14.60 20.89
CA GLU A 118 -1.59 -15.81 21.60
C GLU A 118 -2.28 -17.03 20.94
N PRO A 119 -1.53 -17.96 20.30
CA PRO A 119 -0.08 -17.94 20.12
C PRO A 119 0.39 -16.79 19.23
N ALA A 120 1.63 -16.34 19.45
CA ALA A 120 2.24 -15.23 18.72
C ALA A 120 2.34 -15.50 17.22
N ARG A 121 1.81 -14.59 16.41
CA ARG A 121 1.86 -14.63 14.94
C ARG A 121 2.60 -13.41 14.41
N PRO A 122 3.38 -13.52 13.32
CA PRO A 122 4.04 -12.36 12.72
C PRO A 122 3.01 -11.40 12.13
N LEU A 123 3.25 -10.11 12.28
CA LEU A 123 2.47 -9.06 11.64
C LEU A 123 3.30 -8.44 10.52
N TYR A 124 2.88 -8.65 9.29
CA TYR A 124 3.54 -8.12 8.10
C TYR A 124 2.79 -6.93 7.52
N ILE A 125 3.56 -6.02 6.92
CA ILE A 125 3.08 -5.01 5.98
C ILE A 125 3.64 -5.38 4.60
N TYR A 126 2.76 -5.59 3.63
CA TYR A 126 3.13 -5.66 2.22
C TYR A 126 2.81 -4.34 1.55
N VAL A 127 3.68 -3.89 0.65
CA VAL A 127 3.49 -2.67 -0.13
C VAL A 127 3.84 -2.90 -1.59
N LYS A 128 3.03 -2.35 -2.49
CA LYS A 128 3.35 -2.33 -3.92
C LYS A 128 4.45 -1.31 -4.17
N VAL A 129 5.62 -1.76 -4.60
CA VAL A 129 6.77 -0.88 -4.83
C VAL A 129 6.44 0.19 -5.89
N ALA A 130 5.64 -0.18 -6.89
CA ALA A 130 5.16 0.73 -7.92
C ALA A 130 4.35 1.93 -7.37
N HIS A 131 3.73 1.82 -6.19
CA HIS A 131 2.91 2.88 -5.61
C HIS A 131 3.74 3.89 -4.80
N LEU A 132 4.98 3.55 -4.41
CA LEU A 132 5.85 4.41 -3.59
C LEU A 132 6.22 5.76 -4.22
N GLY A 133 6.17 5.86 -5.56
CA GLY A 133 6.42 7.10 -6.30
C GLY A 133 5.15 7.76 -6.85
N LEU A 134 3.99 7.11 -6.71
CA LEU A 134 2.72 7.58 -7.26
C LEU A 134 1.79 8.12 -6.18
N ILE A 135 1.75 7.47 -5.01
CA ILE A 135 0.88 7.87 -3.89
C ILE A 135 1.72 8.59 -2.84
N PRO A 136 1.50 9.89 -2.63
CA PRO A 136 2.26 10.66 -1.66
C PRO A 136 2.10 10.11 -0.24
N GLY A 137 3.21 10.00 0.47
CA GLY A 137 3.20 9.67 1.90
C GLY A 137 3.40 8.21 2.26
N ILE A 138 3.36 7.24 1.33
CA ILE A 138 3.54 5.81 1.69
C ILE A 138 4.86 5.57 2.44
N ARG A 139 5.97 6.15 1.96
CA ARG A 139 7.28 6.03 2.63
C ARG A 139 7.29 6.63 4.03
N SER A 140 6.55 7.73 4.22
CA SER A 140 6.42 8.38 5.52
C SER A 140 5.53 7.56 6.44
N PHE A 141 4.46 6.96 5.93
CA PHE A 141 3.56 6.10 6.67
C PHE A 141 4.24 4.81 7.14
N LEU A 142 4.99 4.15 6.25
CA LEU A 142 5.82 3.00 6.60
C LEU A 142 6.85 3.33 7.70
N ARG A 143 7.46 4.52 7.63
CA ARG A 143 8.40 4.99 8.65
C ARG A 143 7.71 5.24 9.99
N GLU A 144 6.50 5.81 9.97
CA GLU A 144 5.68 5.97 11.17
C GLU A 144 5.35 4.62 11.80
N CYS A 145 4.89 3.64 11.01
CA CYS A 145 4.59 2.30 11.51
C CYS A 145 5.78 1.68 12.27
N LEU A 146 7.02 1.88 11.78
CA LEU A 146 8.25 1.29 12.35
C LEU A 146 8.98 2.21 13.34
N SER A 147 8.42 3.38 13.65
CA SER A 147 9.01 4.33 14.60
C SER A 147 9.15 3.70 15.99
N ALA A 148 10.01 4.27 16.84
CA ALA A 148 10.15 3.77 18.20
C ALA A 148 8.87 4.04 19.01
N GLU A 149 8.22 5.16 18.71
CA GLU A 149 6.98 5.64 19.28
C GLU A 149 5.77 4.78 18.87
N SER A 150 5.84 4.11 17.71
CA SER A 150 4.82 3.19 17.21
C SER A 150 5.08 1.75 17.66
N ALA A 151 6.11 1.13 17.09
CA ALA A 151 6.39 -0.31 17.20
C ALA A 151 7.62 -0.64 18.07
N GLY A 152 8.18 0.36 18.76
CA GLY A 152 9.25 0.14 19.73
C GLY A 152 8.74 -0.36 21.08
N ALA A 153 9.68 -0.68 21.98
CA ALA A 153 9.38 -0.99 23.37
C ALA A 153 8.70 0.22 24.04
N GLY A 154 7.45 0.06 24.45
CA GLY A 154 6.62 1.15 24.99
C GLY A 154 5.92 2.03 23.94
N GLY A 155 6.04 1.68 22.65
CA GLY A 155 5.32 2.36 21.57
C GLY A 155 3.81 2.12 21.62
N TYR A 156 3.02 2.98 20.98
CA TYR A 156 1.56 2.96 21.09
C TYR A 156 0.93 1.66 20.56
N LEU A 157 1.57 0.93 19.65
CA LEU A 157 1.05 -0.35 19.15
C LEU A 157 1.12 -1.46 20.20
N THR A 158 2.00 -1.34 21.20
CA THR A 158 2.08 -2.31 22.30
C THR A 158 0.81 -2.31 23.16
N THR A 159 0.09 -1.18 23.25
CA THR A 159 -1.21 -1.09 23.91
C THR A 159 -2.29 -1.94 23.22
N PHE A 160 -2.12 -2.21 21.92
CA PHE A 160 -3.01 -3.07 21.15
C PHE A 160 -2.56 -4.54 21.10
N GLY A 161 -1.49 -4.88 21.82
CA GLY A 161 -0.96 -6.24 21.90
C GLY A 161 0.18 -6.53 20.92
N LEU A 162 0.82 -5.51 20.33
CA LEU A 162 2.03 -5.71 19.54
C LEU A 162 3.17 -6.13 20.47
N ILE A 163 3.80 -7.25 20.17
CA ILE A 163 5.09 -7.63 20.71
C ILE A 163 6.16 -7.03 19.77
N PRO A 164 6.92 -6.04 20.24
CA PRO A 164 7.84 -5.28 19.39
C PRO A 164 9.06 -6.12 19.00
N LEU A 165 9.59 -5.85 17.80
CA LEU A 165 10.89 -6.35 17.39
C LEU A 165 12.01 -5.75 18.26
N ALA A 166 13.14 -6.44 18.33
CA ALA A 166 14.35 -5.86 18.89
C ALA A 166 14.73 -4.57 18.14
N SER A 167 15.38 -3.62 18.80
CA SER A 167 15.70 -2.31 18.22
C SER A 167 16.50 -2.41 16.90
N GLU A 168 17.46 -3.34 16.84
CA GLU A 168 18.29 -3.58 15.65
C GLU A 168 17.49 -4.21 14.50
N GLU A 169 16.63 -5.18 14.82
CA GLU A 169 15.75 -5.83 13.85
C GLU A 169 14.74 -4.82 13.28
N ARG A 170 14.10 -4.03 14.15
CA ARG A 170 13.21 -2.94 13.73
C ARG A 170 13.93 -1.90 12.87
N ALA A 171 15.17 -1.56 13.17
CA ALA A 171 15.96 -0.65 12.33
C ALA A 171 16.25 -1.26 10.95
N THR A 172 16.47 -2.58 10.89
CA THR A 172 16.61 -3.32 9.63
C THR A 172 15.31 -3.29 8.81
N GLU A 173 14.18 -3.55 9.45
CA GLU A 173 12.86 -3.47 8.81
C GLU A 173 12.51 -2.04 8.38
N ALA A 174 12.86 -1.02 9.16
CA ALA A 174 12.72 0.39 8.79
C ALA A 174 13.55 0.73 7.54
N LYS A 175 14.77 0.21 7.43
CA LYS A 175 15.58 0.35 6.21
C LYS A 175 14.96 -0.37 5.03
N LYS A 176 14.44 -1.60 5.22
CA LYS A 176 13.69 -2.32 4.18
C LYS A 176 12.47 -1.52 3.72
N ALA A 177 11.72 -0.90 4.62
CA ALA A 177 10.57 -0.09 4.26
C ALA A 177 10.94 1.16 3.43
N LEU A 178 12.13 1.73 3.65
CA LEU A 178 12.67 2.83 2.85
C LEU A 178 13.24 2.39 1.51
N LEU A 179 13.86 1.21 1.41
CA LEU A 179 14.43 0.73 0.15
C LEU A 179 13.41 -0.03 -0.70
N ALA A 180 12.41 -0.62 -0.04
CA ALA A 180 11.38 -1.51 -0.58
C ALA A 180 11.96 -2.55 -1.55
N PRO A 181 12.91 -3.40 -1.07
CA PRO A 181 13.45 -4.46 -1.90
C PRO A 181 12.30 -5.40 -2.35
N PRO A 182 12.24 -5.77 -3.65
CA PRO A 182 11.23 -6.70 -4.12
C PRO A 182 11.38 -8.08 -3.49
N LEU A 183 10.29 -8.59 -2.91
CA LEU A 183 10.16 -9.96 -2.43
C LEU A 183 10.29 -10.93 -3.61
N THR A 184 11.09 -11.97 -3.40
CA THR A 184 11.33 -13.03 -4.37
C THR A 184 10.60 -14.32 -4.00
N ILE A 185 10.40 -15.21 -4.98
CA ILE A 185 9.72 -16.49 -4.74
C ILE A 185 10.62 -17.42 -3.93
N GLU A 186 11.93 -17.32 -4.17
CA GLU A 186 13.01 -18.05 -3.50
C GLU A 186 13.03 -17.75 -1.99
N GLU A 187 12.77 -16.51 -1.58
CA GLU A 187 12.66 -16.12 -0.16
C GLU A 187 11.41 -16.68 0.53
N LEU A 188 10.37 -17.02 -0.23
CA LEU A 188 9.08 -17.55 0.27
C LEU A 188 9.03 -19.08 0.25
N SER A 189 9.87 -19.72 -0.56
CA SER A 189 10.01 -21.17 -0.65
C SER A 189 11.46 -21.60 -0.42
N PRO A 190 12.01 -21.41 0.79
CA PRO A 190 13.34 -21.92 1.10
C PRO A 190 13.29 -23.44 0.99
N HIS A 191 14.10 -23.98 0.07
CA HIS A 191 14.33 -25.41 -0.10
C HIS A 191 14.92 -26.06 1.15
#